data_AF-A0A846HUD7-F1
#
_entry.id   AF-A0A846HUD7-F1
#
_cell.length_a   1.000
_cell.length_b   1.000
_cell.length_c   1.000
_cell.angle_alpha   90.00
_cell.angle_beta   90.00
_cell.angle_gamma   90.00
#
_symmetry.space_group_name_H-M   'P 1'
#
loop_
_entity.id
_entity.type
_entity.pdbx_description
1 polymer ?
#
loop_
_entity_poly.entity_id
_entity_poly.type
_entity_poly.pdbx_seq_one_letter_code
_entity_poly.pdbx_strand_id
1 'polypeptide(L)'
;MCQLISSRADGRFFGLGVVWMLLLLGTATLGRPLQAATQQLSAEPAAQMAAPAASLQVAARYASLPNATALTGLGLRVHWDSSALALSAVESSFAADQVGLDSGCLDDRSTDYDQDPNTDCYALIAWASLDGDWAADQPQTLLTLRFENRMSGDAQTQVAFSSAGTAAGYDFASTLALISNERPDGDGDGVPDDEDPFPDDPDEWADEDGDGVGDNADNCPDVSNPGQADQDGDGIGDACDETTFCEPCLPGRGGWRAILGRSDP
;
A
#
# COMPACT_ATOMS: atom_id res chain seq x y z
N MET A 1 27.72 26.51 42.02
CA MET A 1 28.56 26.70 43.22
C MET A 1 28.00 25.78 44.30
N CYS A 2 28.80 24.81 44.71
CA CYS A 2 28.43 23.66 45.54
C CYS A 2 28.36 24.06 47.02
N GLN A 3 27.27 23.75 47.74
CA GLN A 3 27.23 23.60 49.20
C GLN A 3 26.13 22.58 49.54
N LEU A 4 26.50 21.34 49.90
CA LEU A 4 26.84 20.83 51.25
C LEU A 4 25.61 20.56 52.14
N ILE A 5 25.42 19.25 52.36
CA ILE A 5 24.46 18.58 53.24
C ILE A 5 24.74 18.94 54.71
N SER A 6 23.69 19.11 55.52
CA SER A 6 23.78 18.88 56.97
C SER A 6 22.48 18.27 57.52
N SER A 7 22.61 17.05 58.01
CA SER A 7 21.60 16.29 58.75
C SER A 7 21.39 16.80 60.17
N ARG A 8 20.16 16.72 60.68
CA ARG A 8 19.91 16.36 62.09
C ARG A 8 18.61 15.58 62.22
N ALA A 9 18.75 14.40 62.82
CA ALA A 9 17.69 13.65 63.45
C ALA A 9 17.24 14.40 64.72
N ASP A 10 15.94 14.36 65.01
CA ASP A 10 15.40 13.91 66.31
C ASP A 10 13.89 14.20 66.35
N GLY A 11 13.12 13.12 66.44
CA GLY A 11 11.68 13.19 66.63
C GLY A 11 11.31 13.67 68.03
N ARG A 12 10.23 14.46 68.11
CA ARG A 12 9.26 14.50 69.21
C ARG A 12 8.06 15.37 68.81
N PHE A 13 6.90 14.72 68.76
CA PHE A 13 5.58 15.35 68.66
C PHE A 13 5.17 15.91 70.03
N PHE A 14 4.72 17.17 70.08
CA PHE A 14 3.76 17.68 71.06
C PHE A 14 2.93 18.79 70.38
N GLY A 15 1.60 18.69 70.51
CA GLY A 15 0.64 19.50 69.79
C GLY A 15 0.11 20.74 70.52
N LEU A 16 -0.90 21.32 69.86
CA LEU A 16 -1.81 22.42 70.23
C LEU A 16 -1.37 23.83 69.82
N GLY A 17 -2.02 24.31 68.75
CA GLY A 17 -1.94 25.70 68.29
C GLY A 17 -2.59 25.84 66.92
N VAL A 18 -3.93 25.83 66.89
CA VAL A 18 -4.73 26.11 65.69
C VAL A 18 -4.49 27.57 65.29
N VAL A 19 -3.65 27.80 64.29
CA VAL A 19 -3.56 29.08 63.57
C VAL A 19 -4.06 28.82 62.17
N TRP A 20 -5.23 29.36 61.86
CA TRP A 20 -5.76 29.45 60.50
C TRP A 20 -4.88 30.39 59.70
N MET A 21 -3.81 29.87 59.11
CA MET A 21 -3.05 30.56 58.07
C MET A 21 -3.61 30.08 56.74
N LEU A 22 -4.33 30.99 56.07
CA LEU A 22 -4.82 30.83 54.71
C LEU A 22 -3.60 30.73 53.78
N LEU A 23 -3.05 29.52 53.64
CA LEU A 23 -2.03 29.24 52.63
C LEU A 23 -2.76 29.23 51.29
N LEU A 24 -2.56 30.28 50.49
CA LEU A 24 -2.74 30.23 49.05
C LEU A 24 -1.79 29.14 48.54
N LEU A 25 -2.27 27.90 48.52
CA LEU A 25 -1.77 26.86 47.65
C LEU A 25 -1.99 27.39 46.24
N GLY A 26 -0.98 28.08 45.72
CA GLY A 26 -0.77 28.13 44.28
C GLY A 26 -0.72 26.69 43.85
N THR A 27 -1.82 26.21 43.27
CA THR A 27 -1.79 25.04 42.42
C THR A 27 -0.81 25.40 41.31
N ALA A 28 0.45 25.01 41.49
CA ALA A 28 1.27 24.68 40.36
C ALA A 28 0.46 23.59 39.66
N THR A 29 -0.32 24.02 38.68
CA THR A 29 -0.83 23.14 37.63
C THR A 29 0.42 22.44 37.16
N LEU A 30 0.57 21.17 37.54
CA LEU A 30 1.45 20.25 36.85
C LEU A 30 1.05 20.40 35.40
N GLY A 31 1.85 21.17 34.65
CA GLY A 31 1.65 21.33 33.23
C GLY A 31 1.47 19.94 32.68
N ARG A 32 0.40 19.74 31.92
CA ARG A 32 0.28 18.56 31.06
C ARG A 32 1.67 18.33 30.46
N PRO A 33 2.20 17.08 30.45
CA PRO A 33 3.48 16.84 29.80
C PRO A 33 3.38 17.50 28.43
N LEU A 34 4.27 18.45 28.15
CA LEU A 34 4.42 19.01 26.81
C LEU A 34 4.63 17.78 25.93
N GLN A 35 3.61 17.39 25.16
CA GLN A 35 3.78 16.39 24.13
C GLN A 35 4.86 16.95 23.23
N ALA A 36 5.97 16.23 23.07
CA ALA A 36 7.00 16.62 22.13
C ALA A 36 6.33 16.81 20.76
N ALA A 37 6.68 17.88 20.05
CA ALA A 37 6.15 18.09 18.72
C ALA A 37 6.70 16.99 17.81
N THR A 38 5.86 16.30 17.04
CA THR A 38 6.33 15.22 16.15
C THR A 38 6.54 15.75 14.74
N GLN A 39 7.70 15.43 14.16
CA GLN A 39 7.99 15.50 12.74
C GLN A 39 7.35 14.26 12.09
N GLN A 40 6.20 14.43 11.46
CA GLN A 40 5.49 13.35 10.79
C GLN A 40 5.79 13.36 9.29
N LEU A 41 6.21 12.21 8.77
CA LEU A 41 6.39 11.97 7.35
C LEU A 41 5.40 10.90 6.88
N SER A 42 4.78 11.09 5.73
CA SER A 42 3.89 10.10 5.14
C SER A 42 4.29 9.90 3.69
N ALA A 43 4.46 8.63 3.31
CA ALA A 43 4.60 8.26 1.90
C ALA A 43 3.29 8.53 1.17
N GLU A 44 3.37 9.17 0.01
CA GLU A 44 2.22 9.32 -0.90
C GLU A 44 2.56 8.90 -2.33
N PRO A 45 1.74 8.04 -2.96
CA PRO A 45 0.63 7.31 -2.32
C PRO A 45 1.15 6.30 -1.27
N ALA A 46 0.32 5.98 -0.27
CA ALA A 46 0.68 5.00 0.76
C ALA A 46 0.68 3.55 0.22
N ALA A 47 -0.01 3.32 -0.89
CA ALA A 47 0.03 2.07 -1.65
C ALA A 47 0.02 2.39 -3.15
N GLN A 48 0.82 1.70 -3.94
CA GLN A 48 0.90 1.88 -5.39
C GLN A 48 1.01 0.54 -6.11
N MET A 49 0.26 0.39 -7.19
CA MET A 49 0.48 -0.67 -8.17
C MET A 49 1.59 -0.27 -9.14
N ALA A 50 2.51 -1.18 -9.36
CA ALA A 50 3.66 -1.01 -10.22
C ALA A 50 3.48 -1.88 -11.45
N ALA A 51 3.09 -1.27 -12.57
CA ALA A 51 3.14 -1.99 -13.84
C ALA A 51 4.61 -2.39 -14.16
N PRO A 52 4.84 -3.49 -14.88
CA PRO A 52 6.18 -3.90 -15.30
C PRO A 52 6.89 -2.76 -16.04
N ALA A 53 8.15 -2.47 -15.66
CA ALA A 53 8.96 -1.39 -16.22
C ALA A 53 8.37 0.04 -16.11
N ALA A 54 7.38 0.25 -15.23
CA ALA A 54 6.87 1.59 -14.94
C ALA A 54 7.82 2.38 -14.02
N SER A 55 7.80 3.71 -14.18
CA SER A 55 8.39 4.61 -13.19
C SER A 55 7.37 4.87 -12.08
N LEU A 56 7.79 4.61 -10.84
CA LEU A 56 6.99 4.82 -9.63
C LEU A 56 7.37 6.14 -8.99
N GLN A 57 6.41 6.79 -8.32
CA GLN A 57 6.63 8.06 -7.64
C GLN A 57 6.17 7.96 -6.20
N VAL A 58 7.10 8.15 -5.26
CA VAL A 58 6.80 8.20 -3.82
C VAL A 58 7.16 9.59 -3.31
N ALA A 59 6.14 10.34 -2.93
CA ALA A 59 6.27 11.66 -2.33
C ALA A 59 6.42 11.53 -0.80
N ALA A 60 7.35 12.26 -0.22
CA ALA A 60 7.48 12.35 1.23
C ALA A 60 6.72 13.60 1.71
N ARG A 61 5.52 13.39 2.24
CA ARG A 61 4.68 14.46 2.80
C ARG A 61 4.99 14.69 4.25
N TYR A 62 5.24 15.95 4.59
CA TYR A 62 5.61 16.37 5.92
C TYR A 62 4.47 17.14 6.58
N ALA A 63 4.28 16.86 7.86
CA ALA A 63 3.43 17.62 8.76
C ALA A 63 4.10 17.73 10.13
N SER A 64 4.02 18.91 10.75
CA SER A 64 4.37 19.07 12.16
C SER A 64 3.09 19.18 12.99
N LEU A 65 2.95 18.33 14.01
CA LEU A 65 1.83 18.39 14.97
C LEU A 65 1.77 19.76 15.70
N PRO A 66 0.62 20.19 16.24
CA PRO A 66 0.41 21.60 16.61
C PRO A 66 1.43 22.10 17.65
N ASN A 67 1.93 23.33 17.41
CA ASN A 67 2.95 24.09 18.17
C ASN A 67 4.41 23.99 17.72
N ALA A 68 4.70 23.45 16.54
CA ALA A 68 6.05 23.51 15.98
C ALA A 68 6.46 24.96 15.66
N THR A 69 7.35 25.53 16.46
CA THR A 69 7.99 26.82 16.18
C THR A 69 9.28 26.54 15.41
N ALA A 70 9.34 26.94 14.14
CA ALA A 70 10.51 26.96 13.26
C ALA A 70 11.39 25.69 13.31
N LEU A 71 11.21 24.80 12.32
CA LEU A 71 12.13 23.68 12.12
C LEU A 71 13.44 24.18 11.54
N THR A 72 14.54 23.84 12.20
CA THR A 72 15.89 24.21 11.76
C THR A 72 16.52 23.16 10.84
N GLY A 73 15.99 21.93 10.81
CA GLY A 73 16.41 20.88 9.88
C GLY A 73 15.79 19.51 10.13
N LEU A 74 16.02 18.61 9.16
CA LEU A 74 15.63 17.21 9.15
C LEU A 74 16.69 16.42 8.37
N GLY A 75 17.23 15.37 8.96
CA GLY A 75 17.97 14.33 8.26
C GLY A 75 17.05 13.12 8.06
N LEU A 76 16.86 12.70 6.82
CA LEU A 76 15.99 11.61 6.40
C LEU A 76 16.82 10.52 5.73
N ARG A 77 16.53 9.27 6.06
CA ARG A 77 16.92 8.12 5.23
C ARG A 77 15.67 7.56 4.58
N VAL A 78 15.82 7.22 3.31
CA VAL A 78 14.80 6.54 2.51
C VAL A 78 15.31 5.14 2.24
N HIS A 79 14.55 4.11 2.62
CA HIS A 79 14.95 2.71 2.58
C HIS A 79 14.15 1.96 1.52
N TRP A 80 14.80 1.06 0.77
CA TRP A 80 14.15 0.19 -0.21
C TRP A 80 14.95 -1.10 -0.42
N ASP A 81 14.31 -2.11 -1.01
CA ASP A 81 14.97 -3.29 -1.56
C ASP A 81 15.46 -3.01 -2.99
N SER A 82 16.79 -3.00 -3.20
CA SER A 82 17.38 -2.71 -4.52
C SER A 82 17.23 -3.79 -5.57
N SER A 83 16.83 -5.00 -5.16
CA SER A 83 16.44 -6.05 -6.09
C SER A 83 15.05 -5.79 -6.66
N ALA A 84 14.18 -5.12 -5.91
CA ALA A 84 12.81 -4.78 -6.30
C ALA A 84 12.70 -3.38 -6.93
N LEU A 85 13.45 -2.40 -6.44
CA LEU A 85 13.35 -0.99 -6.84
C LEU A 85 14.72 -0.36 -7.11
N ALA A 86 14.80 0.55 -8.07
CA ALA A 86 15.98 1.39 -8.25
C ALA A 86 15.63 2.87 -8.24
N LEU A 87 16.21 3.61 -7.29
CA LEU A 87 16.06 5.05 -7.22
C LEU A 87 16.69 5.71 -8.46
N SER A 88 15.87 6.37 -9.27
CA SER A 88 16.28 6.99 -10.53
C SER A 88 16.34 8.51 -10.47
N ALA A 89 15.51 9.14 -9.62
CA ALA A 89 15.56 10.57 -9.38
C ALA A 89 15.05 10.96 -8.00
N VAL A 90 15.52 12.11 -7.51
CA VAL A 90 14.98 12.79 -6.32
C VAL A 90 14.70 14.23 -6.71
N GLU A 91 13.44 14.63 -6.65
CA GLU A 91 13.00 15.99 -6.90
C GLU A 91 12.64 16.64 -5.57
N SER A 92 13.26 17.78 -5.23
CA SER A 92 12.91 18.52 -4.01
C SER A 92 11.98 19.68 -4.32
N SER A 93 11.02 19.92 -3.43
CA SER A 93 10.15 21.09 -3.47
C SER A 93 10.85 22.38 -3.00
N PHE A 94 12.04 22.26 -2.41
CA PHE A 94 12.84 23.40 -1.94
C PHE A 94 13.81 23.87 -3.03
N ALA A 95 13.94 25.19 -3.20
CA ALA A 95 14.83 25.77 -4.18
C ALA A 95 16.31 25.43 -3.85
N ALA A 96 16.92 24.59 -4.70
CA ALA A 96 18.34 24.31 -5.00
C ALA A 96 19.43 24.29 -3.90
N ASP A 97 19.33 25.03 -2.80
CA ASP A 97 20.49 25.41 -1.99
C ASP A 97 20.66 24.60 -0.70
N GLN A 98 19.81 23.60 -0.41
CA GLN A 98 19.78 22.98 0.92
C GLN A 98 19.58 21.45 0.94
N VAL A 99 19.82 20.73 -0.15
CA VAL A 99 19.76 19.26 -0.15
C VAL A 99 21.16 18.65 -0.15
N GLY A 100 21.58 18.11 0.98
CA GLY A 100 22.66 17.12 1.00
C GLY A 100 22.08 15.79 0.57
N LEU A 101 22.41 15.31 -0.63
CA LEU A 101 21.94 14.04 -1.17
C LEU A 101 23.10 13.07 -1.33
N ASP A 102 23.08 11.97 -0.58
CA ASP A 102 23.84 10.77 -0.89
C ASP A 102 22.85 9.71 -1.36
N SER A 103 22.72 9.59 -2.68
CA SER A 103 21.72 8.76 -3.36
C SER A 103 22.28 7.49 -3.97
N GLY A 104 23.58 7.22 -3.82
CA GLY A 104 24.08 5.87 -4.06
C GLY A 104 23.42 4.97 -3.03
N CYS A 105 22.86 3.83 -3.43
CA CYS A 105 22.38 2.82 -2.48
C CYS A 105 23.45 2.61 -1.40
N LEU A 106 23.21 3.17 -0.21
CA LEU A 106 24.07 3.00 0.95
C LEU A 106 23.64 1.71 1.64
N ASP A 107 24.59 0.97 2.18
CA ASP A 107 24.33 -0.32 2.81
C ASP A 107 23.42 -0.18 4.02
N ASP A 108 22.22 -0.73 3.89
CA ASP A 108 21.26 -0.79 4.99
C ASP A 108 21.36 -2.10 5.77
N ARG A 109 21.90 -3.18 5.19
CA ARG A 109 21.89 -4.50 5.84
C ARG A 109 22.76 -4.58 7.09
N SER A 110 23.88 -3.87 7.12
CA SER A 110 24.84 -4.00 8.23
C SER A 110 24.44 -3.20 9.48
N THR A 111 23.81 -2.05 9.29
CA THR A 111 23.44 -1.15 10.39
C THR A 111 21.93 -1.13 10.63
N ASP A 112 21.13 -1.55 9.64
CA ASP A 112 19.68 -1.75 9.68
C ASP A 112 18.95 -0.60 10.38
N TYR A 113 18.97 0.56 9.72
CA TYR A 113 18.54 1.81 10.32
C TYR A 113 17.01 1.91 10.48
N ASP A 114 16.24 1.15 9.71
CA ASP A 114 14.79 1.04 9.79
C ASP A 114 14.30 -0.28 10.42
N GLN A 115 15.21 -1.21 10.76
CA GLN A 115 14.92 -2.51 11.37
C GLN A 115 14.09 -3.43 10.46
N ASP A 116 14.23 -3.26 9.14
CA ASP A 116 13.62 -4.11 8.13
C ASP A 116 14.70 -4.91 7.39
N PRO A 117 14.78 -6.24 7.56
CA PRO A 117 15.79 -7.05 6.88
C PRO A 117 15.54 -7.16 5.36
N ASN A 118 14.39 -6.74 4.86
CA ASN A 118 14.05 -6.80 3.43
C ASN A 118 14.56 -5.59 2.66
N THR A 119 14.78 -4.45 3.32
CA THR A 119 15.46 -3.30 2.73
C THR A 119 16.98 -3.55 2.78
N ASP A 120 17.67 -3.20 1.69
CA ASP A 120 19.12 -3.37 1.61
C ASP A 120 19.87 -2.12 1.17
N CYS A 121 19.12 -1.09 0.80
CA CYS A 121 19.62 0.18 0.36
C CYS A 121 18.90 1.32 1.05
N TYR A 122 19.65 2.37 1.39
CA TYR A 122 19.07 3.66 1.70
C TYR A 122 19.74 4.82 0.98
N ALA A 123 19.00 5.92 0.82
CA ALA A 123 19.50 7.21 0.41
C ALA A 123 19.45 8.16 1.60
N LEU A 124 20.52 8.90 1.84
CA LEU A 124 20.57 9.92 2.89
C LEU A 124 20.24 11.27 2.27
N ILE A 125 19.24 11.92 2.85
CA ILE A 125 18.79 13.24 2.41
C ILE A 125 18.72 14.16 3.63
N ALA A 126 19.43 15.27 3.58
CA ALA A 126 19.44 16.23 4.68
C ALA A 126 18.98 17.60 4.21
N TRP A 127 18.17 18.25 5.04
CA TRP A 127 17.76 19.64 4.90
C TRP A 127 17.99 20.42 6.18
N ALA A 128 18.39 21.67 6.04
CA ALA A 128 18.46 22.61 7.14
C ALA A 128 18.13 24.01 6.63
N SER A 129 17.17 24.69 7.28
CA SER A 129 16.89 26.11 7.03
C SER A 129 17.66 26.93 8.07
N LEU A 130 18.58 27.77 7.59
CA LEU A 130 19.37 28.66 8.45
C LEU A 130 18.52 29.80 9.04
N ASP A 131 17.50 30.23 8.30
CA ASP A 131 16.65 31.37 8.69
C ASP A 131 15.37 30.93 9.43
N GLY A 132 15.13 29.62 9.54
CA GLY A 132 13.93 29.08 10.21
C GLY A 132 12.62 29.32 9.45
N ASP A 133 12.72 29.85 8.21
CA ASP A 133 11.62 30.07 7.27
C ASP A 133 11.14 28.75 6.64
N TRP A 134 10.85 27.75 7.47
CA TRP A 134 10.16 26.54 7.03
C TRP A 134 8.72 26.87 6.68
N ALA A 135 8.13 26.21 5.68
CA ALA A 135 6.82 26.59 5.17
C ALA A 135 5.78 26.62 6.29
N ALA A 136 5.15 27.78 6.46
CA ALA A 136 4.08 28.00 7.43
C ALA A 136 2.82 27.18 7.07
N ASP A 137 2.69 26.76 5.82
CA ASP A 137 1.59 25.95 5.32
C ASP A 137 1.94 24.46 5.38
N GLN A 138 1.37 23.76 6.37
CA GLN A 138 1.50 22.31 6.56
C GLN A 138 0.11 21.66 6.41
N PRO A 139 0.00 20.45 5.83
CA PRO A 139 1.08 19.59 5.34
C PRO A 139 1.61 19.99 3.95
N GLN A 140 2.87 19.67 3.67
CA GLN A 140 3.51 19.92 2.37
C GLN A 140 4.33 18.73 1.88
N THR A 141 4.50 18.59 0.57
CA THR A 141 5.41 17.62 -0.03
C THR A 141 6.85 18.14 0.04
N LEU A 142 7.78 17.42 0.67
CA LEU A 142 9.20 17.84 0.75
C LEU A 142 10.00 17.44 -0.49
N LEU A 143 9.71 16.25 -0.98
CA LEU A 143 10.40 15.65 -2.10
C LEU A 143 9.51 14.60 -2.77
N THR A 144 9.83 14.32 -4.03
CA THR A 144 9.29 13.23 -4.82
C THR A 144 10.45 12.34 -5.27
N LEU A 145 10.41 11.09 -4.84
CA LEU A 145 11.34 10.04 -5.27
C LEU A 145 10.77 9.38 -6.51
N ARG A 146 11.62 9.13 -7.50
CA ARG A 146 11.28 8.28 -8.64
C ARG A 146 12.03 6.98 -8.54
N PHE A 147 11.31 5.87 -8.65
CA PHE A 147 11.88 4.54 -8.73
C PHE A 147 11.59 3.90 -10.09
N GLU A 148 12.51 3.07 -10.55
CA GLU A 148 12.29 2.08 -11.59
C GLU A 148 11.86 0.77 -10.93
N ASN A 149 10.73 0.21 -11.37
CA ASN A 149 10.29 -1.10 -10.95
C ASN A 149 11.18 -2.20 -11.56
N ARG A 150 11.75 -3.06 -10.71
CA ARG A 150 12.58 -4.22 -11.09
C ARG A 150 11.96 -5.56 -10.71
N MET A 151 10.77 -5.54 -10.12
CA MET A 151 10.06 -6.74 -9.69
C MET A 151 9.59 -7.57 -10.89
N SER A 152 9.37 -8.86 -10.66
CA SER A 152 8.83 -9.82 -11.62
C SER A 152 7.71 -10.65 -10.98
N GLY A 153 6.66 -10.97 -11.73
CA GLY A 153 5.48 -11.67 -11.19
C GLY A 153 4.79 -10.86 -10.11
N ASP A 154 3.98 -11.51 -9.27
CA ASP A 154 3.15 -10.84 -8.25
C ASP A 154 3.93 -10.51 -6.97
N ALA A 155 5.10 -9.89 -7.12
CA ALA A 155 5.96 -9.52 -6.01
C ALA A 155 5.49 -8.21 -5.35
N GLN A 156 5.77 -8.10 -4.05
CA GLN A 156 5.50 -6.89 -3.26
C GLN A 156 6.79 -6.40 -2.59
N THR A 157 6.89 -5.08 -2.38
CA THR A 157 8.00 -4.43 -1.68
C THR A 157 7.51 -3.15 -0.99
N GLN A 158 8.42 -2.43 -0.34
CA GLN A 158 8.09 -1.19 0.36
C GLN A 158 9.18 -0.12 0.22
N VAL A 159 8.76 1.13 0.42
CA VAL A 159 9.65 2.26 0.64
C VAL A 159 9.39 2.79 2.06
N ALA A 160 10.41 2.73 2.91
CA ALA A 160 10.34 3.15 4.30
C ALA A 160 11.19 4.39 4.55
N PHE A 161 10.95 5.04 5.69
CA PHE A 161 11.64 6.27 6.08
C PHE A 161 12.09 6.20 7.53
N SER A 162 13.36 6.53 7.78
CA SER A 162 13.91 6.73 9.12
C SER A 162 14.56 8.10 9.27
N SER A 163 14.76 8.56 10.50
CA SER A 163 15.48 9.82 10.73
C SER A 163 16.98 9.59 10.90
N ALA A 164 17.79 10.35 10.16
CA ALA A 164 19.22 10.53 10.43
C ALA A 164 19.47 11.62 11.49
N GLY A 165 18.50 12.51 11.69
CA GLY A 165 18.50 13.49 12.77
C GLY A 165 17.23 14.33 12.78
N THR A 166 16.72 14.64 13.97
CA THR A 166 15.56 15.51 14.18
C THR A 166 15.97 16.82 14.85
N ALA A 167 15.11 17.83 14.75
CA ALA A 167 15.30 19.06 15.53
C ALA A 167 15.14 18.76 17.03
N ALA A 168 15.88 19.47 17.88
CA ALA A 168 15.83 19.27 19.32
C ALA A 168 14.40 19.48 19.87
N GLY A 169 13.90 18.51 20.63
CA GLY A 169 12.53 18.53 21.17
C GLY A 169 11.47 17.96 20.22
N TYR A 170 11.89 17.38 19.09
CA TYR A 170 10.99 16.70 18.16
C TYR A 170 11.26 15.20 18.08
N ASP A 171 10.16 14.44 18.09
CA ASP A 171 10.15 13.01 17.75
C ASP A 171 9.93 12.83 16.24
N PHE A 172 10.35 11.69 15.68
CA PHE A 172 10.10 11.33 14.27
C PHE A 172 9.07 10.21 14.17
N ALA A 173 8.13 10.36 13.24
CA ALA A 173 7.19 9.32 12.87
C ALA A 173 7.06 9.26 11.34
N SER A 174 6.98 8.06 10.78
CA SER A 174 6.82 7.85 9.34
C SER A 174 5.71 6.85 9.01
N THR A 175 5.16 6.96 7.81
CA THR A 175 4.35 5.92 7.16
C THR A 175 5.07 5.46 5.91
N LEU A 176 5.17 4.15 5.72
CA LEU A 176 5.75 3.51 4.54
C LEU A 176 4.83 3.61 3.31
N ALA A 177 5.40 3.42 2.12
CA ALA A 177 4.65 3.12 0.90
C ALA A 177 4.76 1.63 0.58
N LEU A 178 3.62 0.96 0.39
CA LEU A 178 3.55 -0.40 -0.13
C LEU A 178 3.51 -0.36 -1.65
N ILE A 179 4.34 -1.17 -2.30
CA ILE A 179 4.41 -1.26 -3.75
C ILE A 179 4.11 -2.70 -4.14
N SER A 180 3.06 -2.92 -4.92
CA SER A 180 2.69 -4.24 -5.46
C SER A 180 2.92 -4.29 -6.97
N ASN A 181 3.52 -5.36 -7.46
CA ASN A 181 3.61 -5.70 -8.89
C ASN A 181 2.50 -6.68 -9.32
N GLU A 182 1.53 -6.95 -8.44
CA GLU A 182 0.34 -7.74 -8.79
C GLU A 182 -0.41 -7.06 -9.94
N ARG A 183 -0.93 -7.88 -10.84
CA ARG A 183 -1.86 -7.41 -11.86
C ARG A 183 -3.25 -7.21 -11.22
N PRO A 184 -4.01 -6.18 -11.64
CA PRO A 184 -5.40 -6.05 -11.22
C PRO A 184 -6.20 -7.32 -11.53
N ASP A 185 -7.02 -7.73 -10.58
CA ASP A 185 -7.95 -8.85 -10.64
C ASP A 185 -9.21 -8.35 -9.91
N GLY A 186 -10.19 -7.93 -10.69
CA GLY A 186 -11.33 -7.12 -10.27
C GLY A 186 -12.35 -7.90 -9.46
N ASP A 187 -12.58 -9.16 -9.83
CA ASP A 187 -13.56 -10.03 -9.21
C ASP A 187 -12.95 -11.12 -8.31
N GLY A 188 -11.63 -11.33 -8.39
CA GLY A 188 -10.87 -12.19 -7.49
C GLY A 188 -10.92 -13.66 -7.86
N ASP A 189 -11.15 -13.99 -9.13
CA ASP A 189 -11.17 -15.36 -9.65
C ASP A 189 -9.76 -15.96 -9.88
N GLY A 190 -8.72 -15.10 -9.85
CA GLY A 190 -7.33 -15.45 -10.05
C GLY A 190 -6.82 -15.30 -11.48
N VAL A 191 -7.62 -14.76 -12.40
CA VAL A 191 -7.24 -14.33 -13.75
C VAL A 191 -7.15 -12.80 -13.78
N PRO A 192 -6.02 -12.21 -14.21
CA PRO A 192 -5.90 -10.76 -14.27
C PRO A 192 -6.90 -10.11 -15.24
N ASP A 193 -7.37 -8.89 -14.93
CA ASP A 193 -8.30 -8.10 -15.76
C ASP A 193 -7.87 -7.96 -17.24
N ASP A 194 -6.56 -8.05 -17.53
CA ASP A 194 -6.01 -7.94 -18.87
C ASP A 194 -5.94 -9.26 -19.64
N GLU A 195 -6.16 -10.38 -18.95
CA GLU A 195 -6.23 -11.75 -19.46
C GLU A 195 -7.63 -12.37 -19.31
N ASP A 196 -8.55 -11.70 -18.62
CA ASP A 196 -9.92 -12.13 -18.34
C ASP A 196 -10.95 -11.48 -19.31
N PRO A 197 -11.71 -12.27 -20.09
CA PRO A 197 -12.83 -11.78 -20.89
C PRO A 197 -14.01 -11.21 -20.07
N PHE A 198 -14.16 -11.61 -18.80
CA PHE A 198 -15.26 -11.22 -17.91
C PHE A 198 -14.77 -10.64 -16.56
N PRO A 199 -14.05 -9.50 -16.56
CA PRO A 199 -13.33 -8.94 -15.39
C PRO A 199 -14.19 -8.46 -14.21
N ASP A 200 -15.50 -8.68 -14.26
CA ASP A 200 -16.46 -8.33 -13.21
C ASP A 200 -17.31 -9.55 -12.76
N ASP A 201 -17.06 -10.76 -13.31
CA ASP A 201 -17.82 -11.98 -13.03
C ASP A 201 -16.90 -13.13 -12.57
N PRO A 202 -16.78 -13.38 -11.25
CA PRO A 202 -15.80 -14.33 -10.72
C PRO A 202 -16.11 -15.79 -11.02
N ASP A 203 -17.25 -16.07 -11.64
CA ASP A 203 -17.64 -17.41 -12.07
C ASP A 203 -17.31 -17.64 -13.58
N GLU A 204 -16.75 -16.68 -14.31
CA GLU A 204 -16.39 -16.77 -15.74
C GLU A 204 -15.03 -16.14 -16.03
N TRP A 205 -14.10 -16.89 -16.62
CA TRP A 205 -12.71 -16.43 -16.83
C TRP A 205 -12.15 -16.73 -18.22
N ALA A 206 -12.98 -17.32 -19.08
CA ALA A 206 -12.63 -17.76 -20.42
C ALA A 206 -13.86 -17.74 -21.34
N ASP A 207 -13.60 -17.49 -22.63
CA ASP A 207 -14.55 -17.48 -23.75
C ASP A 207 -13.81 -18.07 -24.96
N GLU A 208 -13.70 -19.39 -25.02
CA GLU A 208 -12.83 -20.10 -25.98
C GLU A 208 -13.26 -19.87 -27.43
N ASP A 209 -14.56 -19.73 -27.68
CA ASP A 209 -15.12 -19.53 -29.02
C ASP A 209 -15.43 -18.07 -29.39
N GLY A 210 -15.36 -17.15 -28.41
CA GLY A 210 -15.49 -15.71 -28.60
C GLY A 210 -16.92 -15.24 -28.84
N ASP A 211 -17.93 -15.94 -28.31
CA ASP A 211 -19.33 -15.63 -28.52
C ASP A 211 -19.93 -14.65 -27.49
N GLY A 212 -19.18 -14.38 -26.41
CA GLY A 212 -19.54 -13.47 -25.33
C GLY A 212 -20.34 -14.11 -24.19
N VAL A 213 -20.46 -15.42 -24.15
CA VAL A 213 -20.89 -16.23 -23.00
C VAL A 213 -19.67 -16.95 -22.45
N GLY A 214 -19.46 -16.92 -21.14
CA GLY A 214 -18.30 -17.56 -20.56
C GLY A 214 -18.42 -19.08 -20.57
N ASP A 215 -17.27 -19.77 -20.70
CA ASP A 215 -17.18 -21.22 -20.87
C ASP A 215 -17.94 -22.02 -19.78
N ASN A 216 -18.14 -21.45 -18.57
CA ASN A 216 -18.84 -22.15 -17.49
C ASN A 216 -20.37 -22.09 -17.63
N ALA A 217 -20.91 -21.05 -18.27
CA ALA A 217 -22.32 -20.89 -18.60
C ALA A 217 -22.67 -21.32 -20.03
N ASP A 218 -21.69 -21.51 -20.90
CA ASP A 218 -21.87 -21.86 -22.30
C ASP A 218 -22.26 -23.33 -22.49
N ASN A 219 -23.41 -23.57 -23.13
CA ASN A 219 -23.87 -24.90 -23.50
C ASN A 219 -23.17 -25.48 -24.76
N CYS A 220 -22.31 -24.71 -25.41
CA CYS A 220 -21.42 -25.11 -26.52
C CYS A 220 -20.04 -24.41 -26.49
N PRO A 221 -19.16 -24.64 -25.49
CA PRO A 221 -17.92 -23.85 -25.28
C PRO A 221 -16.91 -23.80 -26.44
N ASP A 222 -17.04 -24.68 -27.45
CA ASP A 222 -16.15 -24.72 -28.62
C ASP A 222 -16.82 -24.18 -29.90
N VAL A 223 -18.09 -23.76 -29.85
CA VAL A 223 -18.92 -23.44 -31.03
C VAL A 223 -19.86 -22.26 -30.78
N SER A 224 -19.42 -21.10 -31.26
CA SER A 224 -20.11 -19.81 -31.05
C SER A 224 -21.62 -19.87 -31.27
N ASN A 225 -22.36 -19.63 -30.20
CA ASN A 225 -23.81 -19.62 -30.17
C ASN A 225 -24.37 -18.63 -29.13
N PRO A 226 -24.21 -17.29 -29.31
CA PRO A 226 -24.52 -16.29 -28.28
C PRO A 226 -25.97 -16.28 -27.77
N GLY A 227 -26.87 -16.96 -28.49
CA GLY A 227 -28.26 -17.14 -28.11
C GLY A 227 -28.54 -18.29 -27.15
N GLN A 228 -27.54 -19.15 -26.86
CA GLN A 228 -27.59 -20.27 -25.92
C GLN A 228 -28.86 -21.13 -26.09
N ALA A 229 -29.25 -21.37 -27.34
CA ALA A 229 -30.45 -22.15 -27.65
C ALA A 229 -30.20 -23.63 -27.31
N ASP A 230 -31.09 -24.21 -26.52
CA ASP A 230 -31.12 -25.63 -26.15
C ASP A 230 -32.59 -26.05 -26.17
N GLN A 231 -33.02 -26.65 -27.30
CA GLN A 231 -34.44 -26.90 -27.56
C GLN A 231 -35.00 -28.06 -26.71
N ASP A 232 -34.20 -29.07 -26.41
CA ASP A 232 -34.64 -30.26 -25.70
C ASP A 232 -34.25 -30.29 -24.21
N GLY A 233 -33.44 -29.32 -23.78
CA GLY A 233 -33.15 -29.01 -22.39
C GLY A 233 -32.17 -29.98 -21.74
N ASP A 234 -31.28 -30.60 -22.53
CA ASP A 234 -30.31 -31.57 -22.05
C ASP A 234 -28.99 -30.93 -21.56
N GLY A 235 -28.84 -29.61 -21.76
CA GLY A 235 -27.67 -28.84 -21.37
C GLY A 235 -26.59 -28.73 -22.45
N ILE A 236 -26.80 -29.30 -23.65
CA ILE A 236 -25.96 -29.13 -24.83
C ILE A 236 -26.70 -28.21 -25.81
N GLY A 237 -26.06 -27.15 -26.28
CA GLY A 237 -26.71 -26.21 -27.18
C GLY A 237 -26.98 -26.78 -28.58
N ASP A 238 -28.05 -26.28 -29.22
CA ASP A 238 -28.45 -26.62 -30.59
C ASP A 238 -27.30 -26.46 -31.63
N ALA A 239 -26.27 -25.67 -31.30
CA ALA A 239 -25.11 -25.41 -32.16
C ALA A 239 -24.07 -26.54 -32.18
N CYS A 240 -23.98 -27.31 -31.08
CA CYS A 240 -23.01 -28.38 -30.89
C CYS A 240 -23.67 -29.74 -30.59
N ASP A 241 -25.00 -29.80 -30.55
CA ASP A 241 -25.76 -31.01 -30.39
C ASP A 241 -26.08 -31.68 -31.74
N GLU A 242 -25.52 -32.87 -31.98
CA GLU A 242 -25.84 -33.68 -33.17
C GLU A 242 -27.18 -34.43 -33.03
N THR A 243 -27.77 -34.42 -31.84
CA THR A 243 -28.92 -35.23 -31.43
C THR A 243 -30.18 -34.45 -31.09
N THR A 244 -30.28 -33.16 -31.51
CA THR A 244 -31.36 -32.15 -31.27
C THR A 244 -32.80 -32.59 -31.60
N PHE A 245 -32.99 -33.86 -31.93
CA PHE A 245 -34.25 -34.55 -31.88
C PHE A 245 -34.55 -35.03 -30.44
N CYS A 246 -35.30 -34.22 -29.70
CA CYS A 246 -35.88 -34.55 -28.38
C CYS A 246 -36.07 -36.06 -28.11
N GLU A 247 -35.14 -36.72 -27.43
CA GLU A 247 -35.40 -37.96 -26.71
C GLU A 247 -35.62 -37.60 -25.22
N PRO A 248 -36.88 -37.41 -24.74
CA PRO A 248 -38.01 -38.27 -25.07
C PRO A 248 -39.33 -37.50 -25.29
N CYS A 249 -39.66 -37.17 -26.54
CA CYS A 249 -41.05 -36.90 -26.95
C CYS A 249 -41.63 -38.08 -27.76
N LEU A 250 -41.63 -39.29 -27.19
CA LEU A 250 -42.44 -40.40 -27.72
C LEU A 250 -43.54 -40.84 -26.74
N PRO A 251 -44.73 -40.20 -26.73
CA PRO A 251 -45.96 -40.91 -26.43
C PRO A 251 -46.46 -41.60 -27.70
N GLY A 252 -45.77 -42.67 -28.10
CA GLY A 252 -46.33 -43.73 -28.95
C GLY A 252 -46.27 -43.57 -30.48
N ARG A 253 -45.92 -44.72 -31.09
CA ARG A 253 -46.16 -45.18 -32.48
C ARG A 253 -45.16 -44.74 -33.57
N GLY A 254 -44.14 -45.59 -33.74
CA GLY A 254 -43.98 -46.37 -34.98
C GLY A 254 -43.22 -45.76 -36.15
N GLY A 255 -42.09 -46.38 -36.50
CA GLY A 255 -41.64 -46.48 -37.89
C GLY A 255 -40.21 -46.07 -38.18
N TRP A 256 -39.21 -46.79 -37.65
CA TRP A 256 -37.90 -46.83 -38.30
C TRP A 256 -37.99 -47.65 -39.60
N ARG A 257 -38.37 -46.99 -40.70
CA ARG A 257 -38.01 -47.47 -42.03
C ARG A 257 -36.58 -47.05 -42.29
N ALA A 258 -35.66 -47.96 -42.00
CA ALA A 258 -34.30 -47.90 -42.53
C ALA A 258 -34.38 -47.80 -44.06
N ILE A 259 -34.01 -46.66 -44.62
CA ILE A 259 -33.67 -46.54 -46.04
C ILE A 259 -32.30 -47.19 -46.19
N LEU A 260 -32.27 -48.53 -46.21
CA LEU A 260 -31.14 -49.25 -46.77
C LEU A 260 -31.25 -49.16 -48.29
N GLY A 261 -30.52 -48.20 -48.84
CA GLY A 261 -30.07 -48.31 -50.22
C GLY A 261 -29.22 -49.57 -50.36
N ARG A 262 -29.78 -50.62 -50.97
CA ARG A 262 -29.02 -51.65 -51.66
C ARG A 262 -29.77 -52.11 -52.89
N SER A 263 -28.99 -52.21 -53.95
CA SER A 263 -29.34 -52.45 -55.34
C SER A 263 -29.67 -53.91 -55.66
N ASP A 264 -30.36 -54.05 -56.79
CA ASP A 264 -30.42 -55.17 -57.74
C ASP A 264 -31.42 -56.33 -57.53
N PRO A 265 -31.94 -56.97 -58.62
CA PRO A 265 -31.99 -56.57 -60.04
C PRO A 265 -33.42 -56.24 -60.56
#